data_AF-A0A7S4LV66-F1
#
_entry.id   AF-A0A7S4LV66-F1
#
_cell.length_a   1.000
_cell.length_b   1.000
_cell.length_c   1.000
_cell.angle_alpha   90.00
_cell.angle_beta   90.00
_cell.angle_gamma   90.00
#
_symmetry.space_group_name_H-M   'P 1'
#
loop_
_entity.id
_entity.type
_entity.pdbx_description
1 polymer ?
#
loop_
_entity_poly.entity_id
_entity_poly.type
_entity_poly.pdbx_seq_one_letter_code
_entity_poly.pdbx_strand_id
1 'polypeptide(L)'
;MKLFPELYGFVVFSEQPLLSFMKENGIGKDLLTFMTTNDEADKLTEAGIILPIFEVPEGLYEVSLQCSQPAEDTSKLGVFKSEGKLSICGMGYLADFDVEALRNREKIQDFSIPQGVFELSCAIDESNEKISLILD
;
A
#
# COMPACT_ATOMS: atom_id res chain seq x y z
N MET A 1 -16.07 -0.36 2.30
CA MET A 1 -15.45 -1.15 1.21
C MET A 1 -14.62 -2.24 1.85
N LYS A 2 -14.46 -3.39 1.20
CA LYS A 2 -13.54 -4.45 1.61
C LYS A 2 -12.58 -4.74 0.46
N LEU A 3 -11.32 -5.02 0.77
CA LEU A 3 -10.28 -5.31 -0.21
C LEU A 3 -9.85 -6.78 -0.14
N PHE A 4 -9.46 -7.35 -1.27
CA PHE A 4 -8.92 -8.70 -1.35
C PHE A 4 -7.38 -8.65 -1.46
N PRO A 5 -6.63 -9.46 -0.68
CA PRO A 5 -5.18 -9.50 -0.71
C PRO A 5 -4.69 -10.30 -1.92
N GLU A 6 -4.84 -9.72 -3.11
CA GLU A 6 -4.32 -10.29 -4.35
C GLU A 6 -2.84 -10.67 -4.18
N LEU A 7 -2.46 -11.90 -4.53
CA LEU A 7 -1.10 -12.45 -4.29
C LEU A 7 -0.68 -12.49 -2.81
N TYR A 8 -1.62 -12.79 -1.90
CA TYR A 8 -1.38 -12.91 -0.46
C TYR A 8 -0.83 -11.62 0.17
N GLY A 9 -1.23 -10.47 -0.38
CA GLY A 9 -0.73 -9.20 0.11
C GLY A 9 -1.48 -7.97 -0.36
N PHE A 10 -1.17 -6.87 0.30
CA PHE A 10 -1.60 -5.54 -0.06
C PHE A 10 -0.39 -4.66 -0.35
N VAL A 11 -0.65 -3.49 -0.92
CA VAL A 11 0.36 -2.47 -1.11
C VAL A 11 -0.20 -1.12 -0.71
N VAL A 12 0.52 -0.43 0.16
CA VAL A 12 0.25 0.96 0.56
C VAL A 12 1.12 1.86 -0.30
N PHE A 13 0.59 2.96 -0.83
CA PHE A 13 1.35 3.84 -1.69
C PHE A 13 0.92 5.31 -1.64
N SER A 14 1.87 6.17 -1.98
CA SER A 14 1.71 7.61 -2.23
C SER A 14 1.58 7.81 -3.73
N GLU A 15 0.37 8.14 -4.20
CA GLU A 15 0.00 8.10 -5.61
C GLU A 15 0.87 9.00 -6.51
N GLN A 16 0.95 10.30 -6.21
CA GLN A 16 1.64 11.25 -7.10
C GLN A 16 3.16 11.01 -7.18
N PRO A 17 3.87 10.73 -6.06
CA PRO A 17 5.26 10.32 -6.13
C PRO A 17 5.47 9.03 -6.93
N LEU A 18 4.60 8.03 -6.76
CA LEU A 18 4.71 6.76 -7.49
C LEU A 18 4.51 6.95 -9.00
N LEU A 19 3.46 7.66 -9.41
CA LEU A 19 3.20 7.95 -10.83
C LEU A 19 4.32 8.77 -11.47
N SER A 20 4.90 9.72 -10.72
CA SER A 20 6.04 10.52 -11.19
C SER A 20 7.27 9.64 -11.39
N PHE A 21 7.58 8.78 -10.42
CA PHE A 21 8.69 7.83 -10.53
C PHE A 21 8.52 6.88 -11.72
N MET A 22 7.31 6.34 -11.91
CA MET A 22 7.01 5.47 -13.05
C MET A 22 7.26 6.18 -14.39
N LYS A 23 6.79 7.42 -14.51
CA LYS A 23 6.97 8.24 -15.71
C LYS A 23 8.44 8.58 -15.96
N GLU A 24 9.18 8.98 -14.94
CA GLU A 24 10.59 9.38 -15.02
C GLU A 24 11.50 8.22 -15.43
N ASN A 25 11.17 7.01 -14.99
CA ASN A 25 11.96 5.80 -15.25
C ASN A 25 11.40 4.95 -16.40
N GLY A 26 10.37 5.43 -17.12
CA GLY A 26 9.77 4.72 -18.26
C GLY A 26 9.12 3.39 -17.88
N ILE A 27 8.64 3.26 -16.64
CA ILE A 27 7.97 2.06 -16.14
C ILE A 27 6.55 2.04 -16.69
N GLY A 28 6.20 0.93 -17.35
CA GLY A 28 4.85 0.69 -17.86
C GLY A 28 3.84 0.39 -16.76
N LYS A 29 2.66 -0.11 -17.13
CA LYS A 29 1.61 -0.49 -16.17
C LYS A 29 1.95 -1.73 -15.34
N ASP A 30 2.86 -2.58 -15.83
CA ASP A 30 3.33 -3.75 -15.08
C ASP A 30 4.35 -3.35 -14.03
N LEU A 31 3.85 -2.71 -12.97
CA LEU A 31 4.63 -2.31 -11.80
C LEU A 31 5.04 -3.53 -10.97
N LEU A 32 4.27 -4.62 -10.99
CA LEU A 32 4.60 -5.85 -10.27
C LEU A 32 5.92 -6.48 -10.77
N THR A 33 6.07 -6.59 -12.09
CA THR A 33 7.33 -7.09 -12.67
C THR A 33 8.49 -6.17 -12.29
N PHE A 34 8.31 -4.84 -12.39
CA PHE A 34 9.34 -3.89 -11.95
C PHE A 34 9.74 -4.10 -10.47
N MET A 35 8.75 -4.24 -9.59
CA MET A 35 8.97 -4.41 -8.14
C MET A 35 9.69 -5.71 -7.78
N THR A 36 9.66 -6.73 -8.64
CA THR A 36 10.20 -8.07 -8.34
C THR A 36 11.51 -8.37 -9.07
N THR A 37 11.82 -7.66 -10.16
CA THR A 37 12.99 -7.97 -11.01
C THR A 37 14.04 -6.86 -11.06
N ASN A 38 13.83 -5.74 -10.35
CA ASN A 38 14.71 -4.58 -10.44
C ASN A 38 15.13 -4.08 -9.05
N ASP A 39 16.44 -4.00 -8.80
CA ASP A 39 17.01 -3.48 -7.54
C ASP A 39 16.57 -2.03 -7.25
N GLU A 40 16.15 -1.27 -8.27
CA GLU A 40 15.60 0.08 -8.08
C GLU A 40 14.23 0.10 -7.40
N ALA A 41 13.54 -1.05 -7.31
CA ALA A 41 12.31 -1.18 -6.55
C ALA A 41 12.52 -0.93 -5.05
N ASP A 42 13.68 -1.33 -4.52
CA ASP A 42 14.03 -1.08 -3.11
C ASP A 42 14.09 0.42 -2.82
N LYS A 43 14.51 1.24 -3.81
CA LYS A 43 14.52 2.71 -3.68
C LYS A 43 13.12 3.27 -3.47
N LEU A 44 12.07 2.68 -4.05
CA LEU A 44 10.69 3.12 -3.85
C LEU A 44 10.23 2.84 -2.42
N THR A 45 10.58 1.67 -1.89
CA THR A 45 10.28 1.25 -0.51
C THR A 45 11.05 2.11 0.49
N GLU A 46 12.36 2.29 0.30
CA GLU A 46 13.22 3.15 1.13
C GLU A 46 12.80 4.63 1.07
N ALA A 47 12.34 5.09 -0.11
CA ALA A 47 11.80 6.44 -0.26
C ALA A 47 10.44 6.62 0.40
N GLY A 48 9.79 5.53 0.85
CA GLY A 48 8.47 5.55 1.46
C GLY A 48 7.33 5.86 0.50
N ILE A 49 7.51 5.52 -0.78
CA ILE A 49 6.53 5.76 -1.85
C ILE A 49 5.55 4.60 -1.97
N ILE A 50 6.04 3.37 -1.79
CA ILE A 50 5.28 2.14 -1.87
C ILE A 50 5.75 1.18 -0.76
N LEU A 51 4.82 0.59 -0.02
CA LEU A 51 5.13 -0.30 1.11
C LEU A 51 4.26 -1.56 0.97
N PRO A 52 4.86 -2.72 0.68
CA PRO A 52 4.13 -3.98 0.61
C PRO A 52 3.74 -4.49 2.00
N ILE A 53 2.58 -5.13 2.09
CA ILE A 53 2.13 -5.92 3.23
C ILE A 53 2.02 -7.37 2.74
N PHE A 54 2.87 -8.25 3.25
CA PHE A 54 2.94 -9.65 2.84
C PHE A 54 2.20 -10.57 3.81
N GLU A 55 2.11 -11.84 3.43
CA GLU A 55 1.61 -12.95 4.27
C GLU A 55 0.18 -12.71 4.76
N VAL A 56 -0.64 -12.04 3.96
CA VAL A 56 -2.06 -11.81 4.27
C VAL A 56 -2.88 -12.96 3.67
N PRO A 57 -3.55 -13.79 4.50
CA PRO A 57 -4.38 -14.89 4.00
C PRO A 57 -5.52 -14.43 3.09
N GLU A 58 -6.08 -15.35 2.31
CA GLU A 58 -7.25 -15.05 1.48
C GLU A 58 -8.46 -14.64 2.35
N GLY A 59 -9.10 -13.53 1.98
CA GLY A 59 -10.23 -12.97 2.72
C GLY A 59 -10.66 -11.61 2.18
N LEU A 60 -11.79 -11.08 2.66
CA LEU A 60 -12.26 -9.74 2.30
C LEU A 60 -12.07 -8.79 3.48
N TYR A 61 -10.94 -8.09 3.47
CA TYR A 61 -10.48 -7.28 4.60
C TYR A 61 -11.10 -5.89 4.62
N GLU A 62 -11.60 -5.48 5.79
CA GLU A 62 -11.88 -4.09 6.09
C GLU A 62 -10.58 -3.40 6.50
N VAL A 63 -10.17 -2.37 5.75
CA VAL A 63 -8.97 -1.59 6.06
C VAL A 63 -9.37 -0.31 6.79
N SER A 64 -8.74 -0.06 7.92
CA SER A 64 -8.92 1.15 8.73
C SER A 64 -7.59 1.85 8.95
N LEU A 65 -7.64 3.15 9.14
CA LEU A 65 -6.50 3.97 9.52
C LEU A 65 -6.66 4.43 10.96
N GLN A 66 -5.61 4.27 11.76
CA GLN A 66 -5.58 4.63 13.17
C GLN A 66 -4.41 5.58 13.42
N CYS A 67 -4.68 6.66 14.16
CA CYS A 67 -3.66 7.53 14.71
C CYS A 67 -3.43 7.06 16.14
N SER A 68 -2.19 6.71 16.49
CA SER A 68 -1.76 6.05 17.74
C SER A 68 -2.05 4.55 17.83
N GLN A 69 -1.10 3.83 18.42
CA GLN A 69 -1.09 2.38 18.60
C GLN A 69 -2.36 1.85 19.27
N PRO A 70 -2.97 0.80 18.68
CA PRO A 70 -3.56 -0.24 19.50
C PRO A 70 -3.14 -1.64 19.07
N ALA A 71 -3.18 -2.52 20.08
CA ALA A 71 -2.93 -3.97 20.08
C ALA A 71 -1.45 -4.43 20.03
N GLU A 72 -1.20 -5.47 20.81
CA GLU A 72 -0.02 -6.34 20.69
C GLU A 72 -0.02 -6.95 19.27
N ASP A 73 1.17 -7.25 18.73
CA ASP A 73 1.39 -7.84 17.38
C ASP A 73 1.22 -6.90 16.17
N THR A 74 1.91 -5.75 16.18
CA THR A 74 2.09 -4.91 14.97
C THR A 74 3.34 -5.31 14.18
N SER A 75 3.25 -5.24 12.86
CA SER A 75 4.38 -5.39 11.94
C SER A 75 4.77 -4.04 11.36
N LYS A 76 6.04 -3.66 11.51
CA LYS A 76 6.58 -2.42 10.93
C LYS A 76 6.71 -2.57 9.41
N LEU A 77 6.10 -1.66 8.66
CA LEU A 77 6.18 -1.64 7.19
C LEU A 77 7.32 -0.76 6.71
N GLY A 78 7.58 0.36 7.39
CA GLY A 78 8.68 1.26 7.06
C GLY A 78 8.30 2.72 7.20
N VAL A 79 9.05 3.59 6.52
CA VAL A 79 8.75 5.02 6.43
C VAL A 79 7.76 5.25 5.30
N PHE A 80 6.71 6.02 5.53
CA PHE A 80 5.74 6.43 4.50
C PHE A 80 5.79 7.94 4.27
N LYS A 81 5.92 8.36 3.02
CA LYS A 81 5.90 9.79 2.62
C LYS A 81 4.55 10.16 2.04
N SER A 82 3.80 10.92 2.81
CA SER A 82 2.46 11.37 2.45
C SER A 82 2.48 12.74 1.76
N GLU A 83 1.81 12.81 0.61
CA GLU A 83 1.44 14.07 -0.06
C GLU A 83 0.03 14.54 0.32
N GLY A 84 -0.52 14.05 1.44
CA GLY A 84 -1.87 14.36 1.93
C GLY A 84 -2.86 13.20 1.79
N LYS A 85 -2.38 12.04 1.31
CA LYS A 85 -3.20 10.86 1.05
C LYS A 85 -2.36 9.59 1.15
N LEU A 86 -2.96 8.57 1.75
CA LEU A 86 -2.48 7.19 1.74
C LEU A 86 -3.46 6.35 0.91
N SER A 87 -2.95 5.57 -0.02
CA SER A 87 -3.75 4.68 -0.86
C SER A 87 -3.36 3.22 -0.60
N ILE A 88 -4.31 2.29 -0.66
CA ILE A 88 -4.04 0.86 -0.52
C ILE A 88 -4.86 0.04 -1.52
N CYS A 89 -4.25 -0.99 -2.11
CA CYS A 89 -4.91 -1.99 -2.95
C CYS A 89 -4.26 -3.37 -2.79
N GLY A 90 -4.90 -4.42 -3.33
CA GLY A 90 -4.30 -5.76 -3.40
C GLY A 90 -3.06 -5.79 -4.29
N MET A 91 -2.05 -6.57 -3.90
CA MET A 91 -0.73 -6.56 -4.55
C MET A 91 -0.77 -6.97 -6.03
N GLY A 92 -1.63 -7.92 -6.40
CA GLY A 92 -1.81 -8.35 -7.80
C GLY A 92 -2.30 -7.25 -8.75
N TYR A 93 -2.92 -6.17 -8.26
CA TYR A 93 -3.28 -5.04 -9.12
C TYR A 93 -2.07 -4.24 -9.64
N LEU A 94 -0.87 -4.49 -9.10
CA LEU A 94 0.37 -3.91 -9.62
C LEU A 94 0.75 -4.46 -11.01
N ALA A 95 0.21 -5.60 -11.45
CA ALA A 95 0.52 -6.18 -12.76
C ALA A 95 -0.10 -5.39 -13.94
N ASP A 96 -1.14 -4.60 -13.68
CA ASP A 96 -1.75 -3.64 -14.62
C ASP A 96 -2.19 -2.40 -13.84
N PHE A 97 -1.20 -1.66 -13.35
CA PHE A 97 -1.39 -0.54 -12.45
C PHE A 97 -1.88 0.71 -13.19
N ASP A 98 -3.20 0.89 -13.17
CA ASP A 98 -3.91 2.08 -13.62
C ASP A 98 -4.78 2.62 -12.48
N VAL A 99 -4.29 3.66 -11.82
CA VAL A 99 -4.91 4.18 -10.59
C VAL A 99 -6.36 4.62 -10.81
N GLU A 100 -6.66 5.26 -11.94
CA GLU A 100 -8.04 5.71 -12.23
C GLU A 100 -8.96 4.52 -12.48
N ALA A 101 -8.52 3.55 -13.29
CA ALA A 101 -9.31 2.36 -13.57
C ALA A 101 -9.55 1.52 -12.31
N LEU A 102 -8.54 1.37 -11.46
CA LEU A 102 -8.63 0.64 -10.19
C LEU A 102 -9.55 1.35 -9.19
N ARG A 103 -9.47 2.68 -9.08
CA ARG A 103 -10.36 3.47 -8.23
C ARG A 103 -11.81 3.39 -8.70
N ASN A 104 -12.06 3.49 -10.01
CA ASN A 104 -13.40 3.35 -10.58
C ASN A 104 -14.02 1.95 -10.35
N ARG A 105 -13.18 0.93 -10.14
CA ARG A 105 -13.60 -0.45 -9.84
C ARG A 105 -13.58 -0.76 -8.34
N GLU A 106 -13.44 0.26 -7.49
CA GLU A 106 -13.40 0.13 -6.03
C GLU A 106 -12.29 -0.83 -5.56
N LYS A 107 -11.14 -0.81 -6.24
CA LYS A 107 -9.96 -1.64 -5.90
C LYS A 107 -8.90 -0.91 -5.09
N ILE A 108 -9.03 0.41 -4.97
CA ILE A 108 -8.17 1.26 -4.14
C ILE A 108 -9.01 1.88 -3.04
N GLN A 109 -8.52 1.80 -1.80
CA GLN A 109 -9.03 2.60 -0.69
C GLN A 109 -8.09 3.78 -0.45
N ASP A 110 -8.66 4.97 -0.37
CA ASP A 110 -7.93 6.20 -0.08
C ASP A 110 -8.23 6.67 1.36
N PHE A 111 -7.20 7.16 2.07
CA PHE A 111 -7.32 7.81 3.36
C PHE A 111 -6.69 9.20 3.30
N SER A 112 -7.43 10.21 3.76
CA SER A 112 -6.88 11.56 3.93
C SER A 112 -6.03 11.62 5.20
N ILE A 113 -4.76 12.01 5.04
CA ILE A 113 -3.79 12.11 6.13
C ILE A 113 -2.96 13.38 5.98
N PRO A 114 -2.27 13.87 7.02
CA PRO A 114 -1.43 15.05 6.86
C PRO A 114 -0.28 14.80 5.87
N GLN A 115 0.22 15.88 5.27
CA GLN A 115 1.48 15.84 4.53
C GLN A 115 2.63 15.65 5.50
N GLY A 116 3.61 14.83 5.13
CA GLY A 116 4.77 14.56 5.98
C GLY A 116 5.34 13.17 5.82
N VAL A 117 6.21 12.84 6.77
CA VAL A 117 6.91 11.55 6.85
C VAL A 117 6.46 10.87 8.13
N PHE A 118 5.99 9.63 8.01
CA PHE A 118 5.44 8.84 9.11
C PHE A 118 6.13 7.49 9.19
N GLU A 119 6.21 6.92 10.39
CA GLU A 119 6.41 5.48 10.50
C GLU A 119 5.07 4.79 10.28
N LEU A 120 5.03 3.84 9.34
CA LEU A 120 3.84 3.05 9.05
C LEU A 120 4.03 1.62 9.58
N SER A 121 3.04 1.17 10.34
CA SER A 121 2.92 -0.22 10.78
C SER A 121 1.53 -0.75 10.41
N CYS A 122 1.38 -2.08 10.44
CA CYS A 122 0.07 -2.72 10.30
C CYS A 122 -0.19 -3.77 11.38
N ALA A 123 -1.46 -3.92 11.74
CA ALA A 123 -1.96 -5.08 12.46
C ALA A 123 -2.99 -5.81 11.59
N ILE A 124 -2.88 -7.13 11.52
CA ILE A 124 -3.77 -8.00 10.74
C ILE A 124 -4.56 -8.87 11.72
N ASP A 125 -5.88 -8.73 11.71
CA ASP A 125 -6.80 -9.60 12.43
C ASP A 125 -7.49 -10.51 11.41
N GLU A 126 -6.90 -11.68 11.21
CA GLU A 126 -7.40 -12.69 10.27
C GLU A 126 -8.78 -13.21 10.65
N SER A 127 -9.08 -13.32 11.95
CA SER A 127 -10.35 -13.87 12.43
C SER A 127 -11.54 -12.96 12.11
N ASN A 128 -11.30 -11.64 12.10
CA ASN A 128 -12.32 -10.64 11.78
C ASN A 128 -12.17 -10.01 10.40
N GLU A 129 -11.21 -10.47 9.59
CA GLU A 129 -10.84 -9.88 8.30
C GLU A 129 -10.63 -8.36 8.41
N LYS A 130 -9.75 -7.92 9.33
CA LYS A 130 -9.44 -6.50 9.51
C LYS A 130 -7.96 -6.21 9.35
N ILE A 131 -7.67 -5.08 8.72
CA ILE A 131 -6.33 -4.50 8.68
C ILE A 131 -6.40 -3.11 9.30
N SER A 132 -5.53 -2.87 10.28
CA SER A 132 -5.32 -1.55 10.86
C SER A 132 -3.98 -1.02 10.39
N LEU A 133 -4.02 0.08 9.65
CA LEU A 133 -2.83 0.87 9.31
C LEU A 133 -2.60 1.90 10.42
N ILE A 134 -1.38 1.95 10.95
CA ILE A 134 -1.01 2.78 12.10
C ILE A 134 0.07 3.76 11.64
N LEU A 135 -0.23 5.05 11.71
CA LEU A 135 0.70 6.15 11.40
C LEU A 135 1.19 6.80 12.69
N ASP A 136 2.51 6.79 12.89
CA ASP A 136 3.21 7.44 14.01
C ASP A 136 4.16 8.55 13.53
#